data_AF-A0A6A4GXB5-F1
#
_entry.id   AF-A0A6A4GXB5-F1
#
_cell.length_a   1.000
_cell.length_b   1.000
_cell.length_c   1.000
_cell.angle_alpha   90.00
_cell.angle_beta   90.00
_cell.angle_gamma   90.00
#
_symmetry.space_group_name_H-M   'P 1'
#
loop_
_entity.id
_entity.type
_entity.pdbx_description
1 polymer ?
#
loop_
_entity_poly.entity_id
_entity_poly.type
_entity_poly.pdbx_seq_one_letter_code
_entity_poly.pdbx_strand_id
1 'polypeptide(L)'
;ITWLLEPLRPKTETQEWSGTNQHPEHNSKVGSTLTAFVHFAYEWTHKTVVFADLQTMTMGSVEGTCNVLYDIMSHTIGGDSGVGDHGLQGIQKFVEQHKCNIKCVGFGLNPL
;
A
#
# COMPACT_ATOMS: atom_id res chain seq x y z
N ILE A 1 -16.26 -12.85 21.57
CA ILE A 1 -15.11 -13.13 20.69
C ILE A 1 -15.67 -13.22 19.28
N THR A 2 -15.12 -12.45 18.34
CA THR A 2 -15.60 -12.37 16.95
C THR A 2 -14.40 -12.58 16.04
N TRP A 3 -14.59 -13.34 14.96
CA TRP A 3 -13.54 -13.65 13.98
C TRP A 3 -13.91 -13.05 12.62
N LEU A 4 -12.91 -12.56 11.88
CA LEU A 4 -13.03 -12.18 10.47
C LEU A 4 -12.65 -13.38 9.60
N LEU A 5 -13.41 -13.61 8.54
CA LEU A 5 -13.21 -14.71 7.60
C LEU A 5 -13.09 -14.14 6.19
N GLU A 6 -12.08 -14.57 5.45
CA GLU A 6 -11.93 -14.29 4.02
C GLU A 6 -11.80 -15.61 3.24
N PRO A 7 -12.07 -15.62 1.92
CA PRO A 7 -11.87 -16.81 1.10
C PRO A 7 -10.44 -17.34 1.19
N LEU A 8 -10.30 -18.65 1.39
CA LEU A 8 -9.00 -19.31 1.36
C LEU A 8 -8.39 -19.18 -0.04
N ARG A 9 -7.26 -18.48 -0.14
CA ARG A 9 -6.50 -18.37 -1.38
C ARG A 9 -5.52 -19.57 -1.48
N PRO A 10 -5.30 -20.15 -2.67
CA PRO A 10 -4.30 -21.20 -2.86
C PRO A 10 -2.93 -20.71 -2.41
N LYS A 11 -2.14 -21.59 -1.79
CA LYS A 11 -0.87 -21.24 -1.17
C LYS A 11 0.14 -20.81 -2.25
N THR A 12 0.32 -19.49 -2.40
CA THR A 12 1.29 -18.87 -3.30
C THR A 12 2.25 -18.02 -2.49
N GLU A 13 3.44 -17.78 -3.02
CA GLU A 13 4.42 -16.93 -2.34
C GLU A 13 3.85 -15.53 -2.10
N THR A 14 3.89 -15.09 -0.84
CA THR A 14 3.57 -13.72 -0.45
C THR A 14 4.75 -12.83 -0.81
N GLN A 15 4.45 -11.68 -1.41
CA GLN A 15 5.43 -10.63 -1.63
C GLN A 15 5.03 -9.38 -0.86
N GLU A 16 5.88 -9.00 0.09
CA GLU A 16 5.75 -7.77 0.86
C GLU A 16 6.41 -6.60 0.11
N TRP A 17 5.71 -5.47 0.06
CA TRP A 17 6.11 -4.26 -0.64
C TRP A 17 6.34 -3.09 0.32
N SER A 18 5.65 -3.04 1.44
CA SER A 18 5.94 -2.07 2.50
C SER A 18 5.70 -2.73 3.84
N GLY A 19 6.40 -2.27 4.87
CA GLY A 19 6.01 -2.58 6.24
C GLY A 19 5.02 -1.56 6.77
N THR A 20 4.69 -1.67 8.06
CA THR A 20 3.82 -0.70 8.73
C THR A 20 4.41 0.72 8.73
N ASN A 21 5.73 0.87 8.87
CA ASN A 21 6.41 2.17 8.98
C ASN A 21 7.58 2.32 7.99
N GLN A 22 7.59 1.48 6.96
CA GLN A 22 8.70 1.31 6.03
C GLN A 22 8.13 1.35 4.60
N HIS A 23 8.49 2.38 3.83
CA HIS A 23 8.01 2.60 2.48
C HIS A 23 9.18 2.60 1.49
N PRO A 24 9.79 1.42 1.23
CA PRO A 24 10.94 1.32 0.35
C PRO A 24 10.58 1.62 -1.10
N GLU A 25 11.59 2.03 -1.87
CA GLU A 25 11.50 2.17 -3.32
C GLU A 25 11.56 0.79 -3.99
N HIS A 26 10.76 0.59 -5.05
CA HIS A 26 10.72 -0.65 -5.80
C HIS A 26 11.01 -0.44 -7.28
N ASN A 27 11.89 -1.29 -7.82
CA ASN A 27 12.23 -1.29 -9.25
C ASN A 27 11.37 -2.24 -10.09
N SER A 28 10.54 -3.08 -9.46
CA SER A 28 9.65 -3.99 -10.17
C SER A 28 8.42 -3.26 -10.70
N LYS A 29 7.78 -3.80 -11.76
CA LYS A 29 6.54 -3.21 -12.31
C LYS A 29 5.42 -3.16 -11.28
N VAL A 30 5.28 -4.20 -10.46
CA VAL A 30 4.23 -4.28 -9.43
C VAL A 30 4.55 -3.31 -8.29
N GLY A 31 5.76 -3.38 -7.72
CA GLY A 31 6.16 -2.52 -6.62
C GLY A 31 6.12 -1.04 -6.99
N SER A 32 6.63 -0.65 -8.16
CA SER A 32 6.52 0.74 -8.62
C SER A 32 5.06 1.20 -8.80
N THR A 33 4.18 0.31 -9.24
CA THR A 33 2.74 0.60 -9.34
C THR A 33 2.12 0.78 -7.96
N LEU A 34 2.48 -0.06 -6.99
CA LEU A 34 2.01 0.05 -5.61
C LEU A 34 2.54 1.31 -4.93
N THR A 35 3.82 1.65 -5.09
CA THR A 35 4.38 2.92 -4.59
C THR A 35 3.62 4.13 -5.13
N ALA A 36 3.29 4.14 -6.43
CA ALA A 36 2.49 5.20 -7.03
C ALA A 36 1.03 5.19 -6.58
N PHE A 37 0.46 4.00 -6.33
CA PHE A 37 -0.90 3.85 -5.80
C PHE A 37 -1.03 4.43 -4.39
N VAL A 38 -0.06 4.20 -3.49
CA VAL A 38 -0.06 4.81 -2.16
C VAL A 38 0.00 6.34 -2.25
N HIS A 39 0.88 6.87 -3.11
CA HIS A 39 0.98 8.31 -3.32
C HIS A 39 -0.32 8.87 -3.92
N PHE A 40 -0.90 8.21 -4.91
CA PHE A 40 -2.20 8.60 -5.45
C PHE A 40 -3.27 8.64 -4.35
N ALA A 41 -3.36 7.62 -3.50
CA ALA A 41 -4.33 7.59 -2.39
C ALA A 41 -4.09 8.73 -1.40
N TYR A 42 -2.82 9.03 -1.09
CA TYR A 42 -2.45 10.15 -0.23
C TYR A 42 -2.93 11.50 -0.80
N GLU A 43 -2.64 11.80 -2.07
CA GLU A 43 -3.09 13.04 -2.71
C GLU A 43 -4.63 13.07 -2.86
N TRP A 44 -5.24 11.96 -3.30
CA TRP A 44 -6.68 11.85 -3.52
C TRP A 44 -7.50 12.04 -2.24
N THR A 45 -6.98 11.57 -1.11
CA THR A 45 -7.59 11.74 0.21
C THR A 45 -7.23 13.08 0.85
N HIS A 46 -6.69 14.04 0.09
CA HIS A 46 -6.26 15.35 0.61
C HIS A 46 -5.26 15.21 1.76
N LYS A 47 -4.31 14.29 1.62
CA LYS A 47 -3.20 14.05 2.55
C LYS A 47 -3.63 13.51 3.91
N THR A 48 -4.79 12.86 3.97
CA THR A 48 -5.38 12.38 5.23
C THR A 48 -5.22 10.88 5.46
N VAL A 49 -4.95 10.10 4.40
CA VAL A 49 -4.79 8.65 4.48
C VAL A 49 -3.55 8.19 3.70
N VAL A 50 -2.79 7.28 4.28
CA VAL A 50 -1.70 6.55 3.60
C VAL A 50 -1.91 5.06 3.80
N PHE A 51 -1.80 4.27 2.73
CA PHE A 51 -1.77 2.80 2.86
C PHE A 51 -0.37 2.32 3.23
N ALA A 52 -0.32 1.35 4.14
CA ALA A 52 0.88 0.72 4.67
C ALA A 52 0.73 -0.80 4.66
N ASP A 53 1.83 -1.51 4.94
CA ASP A 53 1.84 -2.97 5.00
C ASP A 53 1.32 -3.66 3.72
N LEU A 54 1.61 -3.06 2.56
CA LEU A 54 1.20 -3.59 1.29
C LEU A 54 1.88 -4.92 1.03
N GLN A 55 1.08 -5.97 0.92
CA GLN A 55 1.51 -7.31 0.56
C GLN A 55 0.57 -7.89 -0.50
N THR A 56 1.13 -8.68 -1.41
CA THR A 56 0.37 -9.31 -2.48
C THR A 56 0.59 -10.81 -2.51
N MET A 57 -0.44 -11.54 -2.93
CA MET A 57 -0.34 -12.91 -3.41
C MET A 57 -0.56 -12.95 -4.92
N THR A 58 0.26 -13.74 -5.61
CA THR A 58 0.11 -13.98 -7.05
C THR A 58 -0.89 -15.10 -7.28
N MET A 59 -2.00 -14.84 -7.96
CA MET A 59 -3.07 -15.82 -8.22
C MET A 59 -3.31 -16.01 -9.72
N GLY A 60 -3.76 -17.22 -10.10
CA GLY A 60 -4.31 -17.47 -11.42
C GLY A 60 -5.68 -16.78 -11.60
N SER A 61 -5.92 -16.26 -12.80
CA SER A 61 -7.10 -15.56 -13.28
C SER A 61 -7.49 -16.12 -14.65
N VAL A 62 -8.74 -15.91 -15.08
CA VAL A 62 -9.20 -16.24 -16.45
C VAL A 62 -8.33 -15.56 -17.51
N GLU A 63 -7.77 -14.39 -17.20
CA GLU A 63 -6.92 -13.60 -18.11
C GLU A 63 -5.40 -13.85 -17.92
N GLY A 64 -5.00 -14.79 -17.05
CA GLY A 64 -3.60 -15.08 -16.77
C GLY A 64 -3.26 -14.96 -15.29
N THR A 65 -2.20 -14.25 -14.94
CA THR A 65 -1.75 -14.12 -13.54
C THR A 65 -2.09 -12.72 -13.00
N CYS A 66 -2.68 -12.65 -11.80
CA CYS A 66 -3.06 -11.41 -11.13
C CYS A 66 -2.40 -11.29 -9.75
N ASN A 67 -2.03 -10.08 -9.33
CA ASN A 67 -1.58 -9.81 -7.96
C ASN A 67 -2.75 -9.30 -7.13
N VAL A 68 -3.07 -10.00 -6.05
CA VAL A 68 -4.15 -9.63 -5.13
C VAL A 68 -3.53 -9.03 -3.88
N LEU A 69 -3.87 -7.78 -3.58
CA LEU A 69 -3.57 -7.15 -2.30
C LEU A 69 -4.51 -7.71 -1.21
N TYR A 70 -3.97 -7.92 -0.02
CA TYR A 70 -4.73 -8.36 1.14
C TYR A 70 -4.07 -7.81 2.42
N ASP A 71 -4.83 -7.79 3.51
CA ASP A 71 -4.37 -7.36 4.84
C ASP A 71 -3.66 -5.99 4.83
N ILE A 72 -4.22 -5.03 4.07
CA ILE A 72 -3.69 -3.67 3.98
C ILE A 72 -3.95 -2.93 5.29
N MET A 73 -2.94 -2.23 5.79
CA MET A 73 -3.09 -1.27 6.88
C MET A 73 -3.17 0.17 6.35
N SER A 74 -3.67 1.07 7.20
CA SER A 74 -3.70 2.50 6.88
C SER A 74 -3.22 3.36 8.04
N HIS A 75 -2.63 4.49 7.67
CA HIS A 75 -2.41 5.61 8.57
C HIS A 75 -3.42 6.70 8.27
N THR A 76 -4.11 7.18 9.29
CA THR A 76 -5.08 8.27 9.17
C THR A 76 -4.68 9.45 10.05
N ILE A 77 -5.28 10.62 9.85
CA ILE A 77 -5.03 11.75 10.77
C ILE A 77 -5.45 11.38 12.22
N GLY A 78 -6.57 10.67 12.37
CA GLY A 78 -7.14 10.30 13.66
C GLY A 78 -6.41 9.15 14.37
N GLY A 79 -5.67 8.32 13.64
CA GLY A 79 -5.06 7.13 14.21
C GLY A 79 -6.09 6.05 14.55
N ASP A 80 -7.27 6.07 13.92
CA ASP A 80 -8.45 5.31 14.32
C ASP A 80 -8.94 4.33 13.24
N SER A 81 -8.15 4.09 12.19
CA SER A 81 -8.52 3.12 11.15
C SER A 81 -8.36 1.66 11.55
N GLY A 82 -7.69 1.37 12.65
CA GLY A 82 -7.50 0.01 13.17
C GLY A 82 -6.15 -0.20 13.85
N VAL A 83 -5.85 -1.47 14.12
CA VAL A 83 -4.56 -1.86 14.70
C VAL A 83 -3.44 -1.56 13.71
N GLY A 84 -2.35 -0.95 14.20
CA GLY A 84 -1.21 -0.56 13.37
C GLY A 84 -1.33 0.81 12.70
N ASP A 85 -2.43 1.53 12.91
CA ASP A 85 -2.55 2.95 12.55
C ASP A 85 -1.68 3.81 13.48
N HIS A 86 -0.60 4.37 12.95
CA HIS A 86 0.33 5.24 13.69
C HIS A 86 -0.01 6.73 13.53
N GLY A 87 -1.21 7.04 13.03
CA GLY A 87 -1.70 8.40 12.91
C GLY A 87 -0.84 9.25 11.96
N LEU A 88 -0.74 10.54 12.31
CA LEU A 88 0.13 11.50 11.65
C LEU A 88 1.61 11.06 11.58
N GLN A 89 2.13 10.33 12.57
CA GLN A 89 3.53 9.88 12.55
C GLN A 89 3.77 8.87 11.43
N GLY A 90 2.81 7.96 11.20
CA GLY A 90 2.85 7.03 10.08
C GLY A 90 2.78 7.75 8.73
N ILE A 91 1.90 8.75 8.61
CA ILE A 91 1.80 9.58 7.41
C ILE A 91 3.12 10.33 7.14
N GLN A 92 3.73 10.92 8.18
CA GLN A 92 5.00 11.64 8.06
C GLN A 92 6.13 10.72 7.58
N LYS A 93 6.23 9.51 8.13
CA LYS A 93 7.21 8.52 7.66
C LYS A 93 7.05 8.17 6.19
N PHE A 94 5.81 8.08 5.70
CA PHE A 94 5.58 7.89 4.27
C PHE A 94 6.11 9.08 3.46
N VAL A 95 5.77 10.31 3.84
CA VAL A 95 6.24 11.51 3.14
C VAL A 95 7.78 11.58 3.13
N GLU A 96 8.42 11.28 4.24
CA GLU A 96 9.89 11.30 4.38
C GLU A 96 10.60 10.23 3.53
N GLN A 97 10.00 9.04 3.41
CA GLN A 97 10.62 7.89 2.74
C GLN A 97 10.22 7.76 1.27
N HIS A 98 9.09 8.36 0.88
CA HIS A 98 8.57 8.22 -0.47
C HIS A 98 9.51 8.82 -1.50
N LYS A 99 9.77 8.05 -2.55
CA LYS A 99 10.44 8.53 -3.76
C LYS A 99 9.51 8.37 -4.93
N CYS A 100 9.20 9.49 -5.58
CA CYS A 100 8.40 9.47 -6.79
C CYS A 100 9.10 8.65 -7.88
N ASN A 101 8.34 7.75 -8.50
CA ASN A 101 8.79 7.02 -9.68
C ASN A 101 8.07 7.54 -10.95
N ILE A 102 8.41 6.98 -12.11
CA ILE A 102 7.85 7.40 -13.40
C ILE A 102 6.31 7.33 -13.46
N LYS A 103 5.66 6.48 -12.65
CA LYS A 103 4.20 6.37 -12.60
C LYS A 103 3.60 7.50 -11.79
N CYS A 104 4.21 7.91 -10.68
CA CYS A 104 3.79 9.10 -9.92
C CYS A 104 3.77 10.33 -10.84
N VAL A 105 4.85 10.50 -11.62
CA VAL A 105 4.97 11.59 -12.61
C VAL A 105 3.91 11.44 -13.72
N GLY A 106 3.71 10.23 -14.23
CA GLY A 106 2.69 9.97 -15.27
C GLY A 106 1.25 10.25 -14.81
N PHE A 107 0.98 10.11 -13.52
CA PHE A 107 -0.31 10.51 -12.91
C PHE A 107 -0.40 12.01 -12.60
N GLY A 108 0.67 12.79 -12.80
CA GLY A 108 0.70 14.21 -12.47
C GLY A 108 0.64 14.50 -10.97
N LEU A 109 1.12 13.57 -10.13
CA LEU A 109 1.15 13.75 -8.68
C LEU A 109 2.21 14.76 -8.28
N ASN A 110 1.92 15.57 -7.25
CA ASN A 110 2.87 16.51 -6.68
C ASN A 110 4.05 15.75 -6.07
N PRO A 111 5.31 16.17 -6.27
CA PRO A 111 6.42 15.60 -5.52
C PRO A 111 6.20 15.73 -4.01
N LEU A 112 6.58 14.69 -3.26
CA LEU A 112 6.62 14.66 -1.80
C LEU A 112 8.04 14.92 -1.29
#